data_AF-A0A7J3MXG6-F1
#
_entry.id   AF-A0A7J3MXG6-F1
#
_cell.length_a   1.000
_cell.length_b   1.000
_cell.length_c   1.000
_cell.angle_alpha   90.00
_cell.angle_beta   90.00
_cell.angle_gamma   90.00
#
_symmetry.space_group_name_H-M   'P 1'
#
loop_
_entity.id
_entity.type
_entity.pdbx_description
1 polymer ?
#
loop_
_entity_poly.entity_id
_entity_poly.type
_entity_poly.pdbx_seq_one_letter_code
_entity_poly.pdbx_strand_id
1 'polypeptide(L)' 'MNIVTTITLAVGKKPRVRVVEDLNTNENIHTVYAKGSSGEITIVMKNKKLEENPRTSLIATFSYTIT' A
#
# COMPACT_ATOMS: atom_id res chain seq x y z
N MET A 1 -4.71 5.31 3.92
CA MET A 1 -4.16 4.89 5.24
C MET A 1 -4.42 3.42 5.56
N ASN A 2 -5.33 2.75 4.83
CA ASN A 2 -5.79 1.38 5.10
C ASN A 2 -4.66 0.33 5.15
N ILE A 3 -3.66 0.41 4.26
CA ILE A 3 -2.53 -0.54 4.22
C ILE A 3 -1.80 -0.62 5.57
N VAL A 4 -1.55 0.52 6.21
CA VAL A 4 -0.85 0.59 7.50
C VAL A 4 -1.67 -0.09 8.59
N THR A 5 -2.98 0.14 8.62
CA THR A 5 -3.89 -0.47 9.59
C THR A 5 -3.94 -1.99 9.42
N THR A 6 -4.08 -2.48 8.19
CA THR A 6 -4.09 -3.92 7.90
C THR A 6 -2.78 -4.60 8.31
N ILE A 7 -1.63 -4.01 7.99
CA ILE A 7 -0.32 -4.55 8.41
C ILE A 7 -0.19 -4.55 9.92
N THR A 8 -0.63 -3.47 10.59
CA THR A 8 -0.60 -3.38 12.05
C THR A 8 -1.43 -4.48 12.70
N LEU A 9 -2.62 -4.75 12.14
CA LEU A 9 -3.49 -5.82 12.63
C LEU A 9 -2.88 -7.21 12.42
N ALA A 10 -2.30 -7.46 11.24
CA ALA A 10 -1.72 -8.77 10.91
C ALA A 10 -0.45 -9.10 11.71
N VAL A 11 0.39 -8.11 11.99
CA VAL A 11 1.68 -8.31 12.65
C VAL A 11 1.61 -8.02 14.17
N GLY A 12 0.55 -7.35 14.64
CA GLY A 12 0.43 -6.90 16.03
C GLY A 12 1.39 -5.77 16.40
N LYS A 13 2.06 -5.16 15.40
CA LYS A 13 3.04 -4.08 15.59
C LYS A 13 2.84 -2.99 14.55
N LYS A 14 2.86 -1.74 14.98
CA LYS A 14 2.75 -0.58 14.10
C LYS A 14 4.02 -0.47 13.21
N PRO A 15 3.89 -0.45 11.87
CA PRO A 15 5.03 -0.33 10.99
C PRO A 15 5.57 1.11 11.00
N ARG A 16 6.85 1.26 10.63
CA ARG A 16 7.41 2.58 10.30
C ARG A 16 6.88 3.00 8.93
N VAL A 17 6.34 4.21 8.84
CA VAL A 17 5.69 4.72 7.62
C VAL A 17 6.40 5.97 7.16
N ARG A 18 6.70 6.02 5.85
CA ARG A 18 7.19 7.21 5.16
C ARG A 18 6.24 7.50 4.00
N VAL A 19 5.68 8.71 3.98
CA VAL A 19 4.89 9.22 2.85
C VAL A 19 5.78 10.18 2.08
N VAL A 20 5.84 10.01 0.76
CA VAL A 20 6.60 10.86 -0.15
C VAL A 20 5.62 11.39 -1.19
N GLU A 21 5.64 12.69 -1.38
CA GLU A 21 4.96 13.33 -2.50
C GLU A 21 6.00 13.58 -3.59
N ASP A 22 5.75 13.04 -4.78
CA ASP A 22 6.60 13.22 -5.95
C ASP A 22 5.74 13.78 -7.08
N LEU A 23 6.07 15.00 -7.52
CA LEU A 23 5.32 15.74 -8.53
C LEU A 23 5.55 15.21 -9.95
N ASN A 24 6.53 14.33 -10.16
CA ASN A 24 6.83 13.75 -11.47
C ASN A 24 6.09 12.44 -11.73
N THR A 25 5.33 11.92 -10.75
CA THR A 25 4.57 10.68 -10.89
C THR A 25 3.07 10.93 -10.77
N ASN A 26 2.31 10.31 -11.68
CA ASN A 26 0.85 10.23 -11.59
C ASN A 26 0.38 8.90 -10.99
N GLU A 27 1.30 8.07 -10.48
CA GLU A 27 1.00 6.78 -9.88
C GLU A 27 1.03 6.86 -8.35
N ASN A 28 0.12 6.13 -7.70
CA ASN A 28 0.25 5.82 -6.30
C ASN A 28 1.15 4.58 -6.17
N ILE A 29 2.25 4.75 -5.42
CA ILE A 29 3.21 3.68 -5.17
C ILE A 29 3.20 3.37 -3.68
N HIS A 30 2.96 2.11 -3.35
CA HIS A 30 3.11 1.59 -2.00
C HIS A 30 4.22 0.55 -1.98
N THR A 31 5.18 0.72 -1.09
CA THR A 31 6.24 -0.26 -0.89
C THR A 31 6.23 -0.73 0.55
N VAL A 32 6.11 -2.05 0.72
CA VAL A 32 6.14 -2.71 2.02
C VAL A 32 7.40 -3.54 2.11
N TYR A 33 8.21 -3.25 3.12
CA TYR A 33 9.39 -4.01 3.47
C TYR A 33 9.14 -4.72 4.79
N ALA A 34 9.32 -6.04 4.83
CA ALA A 34 9.25 -6.81 6.07
C ALA A 34 10.45 -7.76 6.18
N LYS A 35 10.97 -7.87 7.40
CA LYS A 35 12.12 -8.70 7.77
C LYS A 35 11.80 -9.42 9.06
N GLY A 36 12.05 -10.73 9.08
CA GLY A 36 11.91 -11.59 10.25
C GLY A 36 13.01 -12.64 10.31
N SER A 37 12.94 -13.51 11.31
CA SER A 37 13.90 -14.63 11.47
C SER A 37 13.90 -15.58 10.28
N SER A 38 12.77 -15.69 9.58
CA SER A 38 12.58 -16.60 8.43
C SER A 38 12.99 -15.99 7.08
N GLY A 39 13.41 -14.72 7.04
CA GLY A 39 13.83 -14.05 5.82
C GLY A 39 13.24 -12.66 5.63
N GLU A 40 13.25 -12.20 4.37
CA GLU A 40 12.89 -10.85 3.97
C GLU A 40 11.91 -10.88 2.79
N ILE A 41 10.96 -9.95 2.80
CA ILE A 41 10.00 -9.74 1.70
C ILE A 41 9.89 -8.26 1.38
N THR A 42 9.84 -7.96 0.08
CA THR A 42 9.54 -6.64 -0.46
C THR A 42 8.34 -6.75 -1.39
N ILE A 43 7.31 -5.94 -1.13
CA ILE A 43 6.11 -5.86 -1.96
C ILE A 43 6.06 -4.44 -2.53
N VAL A 44 6.06 -4.32 -3.86
CA VAL A 44 5.90 -3.04 -4.56
C VAL A 44 4.57 -3.06 -5.29
N MET A 45 3.67 -2.17 -4.91
CA MET A 45 2.37 -1.97 -5.55
C MET A 45 2.41 -0.62 -6.26
N LYS A 46 2.22 -0.61 -7.58
CA LYS A 46 2.06 0.62 -8.37
C LYS A 46 0.68 0.61 -8.99
N ASN A 47 -0.07 1.69 -8.81
CA ASN A 47 -1.40 1.80 -9.40
C ASN A 47 -1.68 3.22 -9.87
N LYS A 48 -2.51 3.33 -10.91
CA LYS A 48 -3.07 4.62 -11.31
C LYS A 48 -3.98 5.14 -10.21
N LYS A 49 -4.03 6.47 -10.06
CA LYS A 49 -5.06 7.14 -9.29
C LYS A 49 -6.42 6.87 -9.94
N LEU A 50 -7.46 6.66 -9.14
CA LEU A 50 -8.83 6.65 -9.65
C LEU A 50 -9.25 8.10 -9.86
N GLU A 51 -9.63 8.48 -11.07
CA GLU A 51 -9.98 9.87 -11.39
C GLU A 51 -11.21 10.36 -10.60
N GLU A 52 -12.20 9.50 -10.38
CA GLU A 52 -13.42 9.82 -9.63
C GLU A 52 -13.21 9.96 -8.11
N ASN A 53 -12.17 9.33 -7.55
CA ASN A 53 -11.83 9.49 -6.14
C ASN A 53 -10.31 9.33 -5.91
N PRO A 54 -9.55 10.43 -5.93
CA PRO A 54 -8.10 10.39 -5.80
C PRO A 54 -7.62 9.90 -4.42
N ARG A 55 -8.51 9.77 -3.42
CA ARG A 55 -8.17 9.20 -2.10
C ARG A 55 -8.17 7.67 -2.08
N THR A 56 -8.61 7.00 -3.14
CA THR A 56 -8.72 5.54 -3.24
C THR A 56 -7.94 5.01 -4.45
N SER A 57 -7.27 3.86 -4.30
CA SER A 57 -6.60 3.18 -5.42
C SER A 57 -7.56 2.25 -6.16
N LEU A 58 -7.41 2.16 -7.49
CA LEU A 58 -8.12 1.16 -8.32
C LEU A 58 -7.96 -0.27 -7.78
N ILE A 59 -6.76 -0.62 -7.29
CA ILE A 59 -6.51 -1.93 -6.68
C ILE A 59 -7.36 -2.15 -5.44
N ALA A 60 -7.54 -1.15 -4.58
CA ALA A 60 -8.38 -1.31 -3.40
C ALA A 60 -9.85 -1.52 -3.79
N THR A 61 -10.34 -0.77 -4.78
CA THR A 61 -11.70 -0.94 -5.34
C THR A 61 -11.90 -2.34 -5.92
N PHE A 62 -10.99 -2.80 -6.78
CA PHE A 62 -11.09 -4.12 -7.41
C PHE A 62 -10.78 -5.29 -6.48
N SER A 63 -10.01 -5.10 -5.41
CA SER A 63 -9.77 -6.16 -4.42
C SER A 63 -11.02 -6.56 -3.65
N TYR A 64 -12.03 -5.68 -3.58
CA TYR A 64 -13.35 -6.00 -3.02
C TYR A 64 -14.20 -6.76 -4.03
N THR A 65 -14.07 -6.45 -5.33
CA THR A 65 -14.72 -7.17 -6.42
C THR A 65 -13.92 -8.40 -6.80
N ILE A 66 -13.91 -9.39 -5.91
CA ILE A 66 -13.55 -10.76 -6.28
C ILE A 66 -14.84 -11.36 -6.86
N THR A 67 -14.90 -11.44 -8.19
CA THR A 67 -15.86 -12.30 -8.90
C THR A 67 -15.33 -13.72 -8.92
#